data_AF-A0A2J6HG26-F1
#
_entry.id   AF-A0A2J6HG26-F1
#
_cell.length_a   1.000
_cell.length_b   1.000
_cell.length_c   1.000
_cell.angle_alpha   90.00
_cell.angle_beta   90.00
_cell.angle_gamma   90.00
#
_symmetry.space_group_name_H-M   'P 1'
#
loop_
_entity.id
_entity.type
_entity.pdbx_description
1 polymer ?
#
loop_
_entity_poly.entity_id
_entity_poly.type
_entity_poly.pdbx_seq_one_letter_code
_entity_poly.pdbx_strand_id
1 'polypeptide(L)'
;MKDEKGNIAAEIQVRYGLTDDRKVFAYIEYVEDGLDYKEFDNFTKDSPFTQSDWASFLQISTRTFQRYKKEDRSFEPIYSERILQIMIIYLKGVEVFGNNKLFYTWLNSESIALGGKKPISFLSSTFGINMLSDELIRIEHGVL
;
A
#
# COMPACT_ATOMS: atom_id res chain seq x y z
N MET A 1 5.30 27.34 -17.23
CA MET A 1 4.35 27.18 -16.12
C MET A 1 4.60 25.81 -15.49
N LYS A 2 5.69 25.75 -14.73
CA LYS A 2 5.82 24.86 -13.57
C LYS A 2 4.78 25.45 -12.55
N ASP A 3 4.14 24.80 -11.58
CA ASP A 3 4.38 23.63 -10.78
C ASP A 3 3.06 23.40 -10.01
N GLU A 4 2.22 22.43 -10.41
CA GLU A 4 0.95 22.09 -9.70
C GLU A 4 0.75 20.57 -9.52
N LYS A 5 1.78 19.75 -9.80
CA LYS A 5 1.81 18.36 -9.31
C LYS A 5 2.15 18.38 -7.82
N GLY A 6 1.20 18.87 -7.03
CA GLY A 6 1.22 18.88 -5.58
C GLY A 6 1.54 17.47 -5.08
N ASN A 7 2.41 17.43 -4.08
CA ASN A 7 2.93 16.21 -3.48
C ASN A 7 1.82 15.23 -3.10
N ILE A 8 1.61 14.21 -3.95
CA ILE A 8 0.56 13.20 -3.82
C ILE A 8 0.76 12.40 -2.51
N ALA A 9 2.00 12.29 -1.99
CA ALA A 9 2.29 11.73 -0.66
C ALA A 9 1.71 12.54 0.50
N ALA A 10 1.67 13.87 0.36
CA ALA A 10 0.97 14.72 1.31
C ALA A 10 -0.56 14.60 1.13
N GLU A 11 -1.05 14.38 -0.09
CA GLU A 11 -2.49 14.23 -0.32
C GLU A 11 -3.04 12.88 0.16
N ILE A 12 -2.27 11.80 0.06
CA ILE A 12 -2.66 10.48 0.56
C ILE A 12 -2.62 10.46 2.10
N GLN A 13 -1.65 11.12 2.74
CA GLN A 13 -1.55 11.24 4.21
C GLN A 13 -2.75 11.94 4.88
N VAL A 14 -3.49 12.78 4.15
CA VAL A 14 -4.58 13.61 4.71
C VAL A 14 -5.97 12.94 4.59
N ARG A 15 -6.11 11.81 3.85
CA ARG A 15 -7.34 11.59 3.04
C ARG A 15 -8.01 10.21 3.16
N TYR A 16 -7.82 9.45 4.24
CA TYR A 16 -8.45 8.14 4.44
C TYR A 16 -9.93 8.21 4.84
N GLY A 17 -10.78 8.39 3.83
CA GLY A 17 -12.21 8.12 3.86
C GLY A 17 -12.73 7.91 2.44
N LEU A 18 -13.01 6.65 2.07
CA LEU A 18 -13.57 6.24 0.78
C LEU A 18 -15.08 6.56 0.69
N THR A 19 -15.46 7.78 1.04
CA THR A 19 -16.85 8.25 1.04
C THR A 19 -17.11 9.36 0.01
N ASP A 20 -16.09 9.75 -0.76
CA ASP A 20 -16.18 10.77 -1.82
C ASP A 20 -15.90 10.11 -3.17
N ASP A 21 -16.96 9.91 -3.96
CA ASP A 21 -16.92 9.28 -5.29
C ASP A 21 -15.85 9.91 -6.19
N ARG A 22 -15.59 11.22 -6.06
CA ARG A 22 -14.56 11.94 -6.83
C ARG A 22 -13.14 11.42 -6.57
N LYS A 23 -12.86 10.96 -5.35
CA LYS A 23 -11.56 10.38 -4.99
C LYS A 23 -11.38 8.99 -5.59
N VAL A 24 -12.46 8.21 -5.65
CA VAL A 24 -12.44 6.89 -6.27
C VAL A 24 -12.11 7.01 -7.76
N PHE A 25 -12.73 7.95 -8.48
CA PHE A 25 -12.40 8.23 -9.87
C PHE A 25 -10.95 8.65 -10.06
N ALA A 26 -10.42 9.55 -9.22
CA ALA A 26 -9.02 9.96 -9.30
C ALA A 26 -8.04 8.79 -9.09
N TYR A 27 -8.36 7.84 -8.20
CA TYR A 27 -7.53 6.64 -8.02
C TYR A 27 -7.62 5.69 -9.20
N ILE A 28 -8.78 5.56 -9.83
CA ILE A 28 -8.95 4.75 -11.04
C ILE A 28 -8.09 5.33 -12.17
N GLU A 29 -8.23 6.63 -12.45
CA GLU A 29 -7.43 7.31 -13.48
C GLU A 29 -5.93 7.18 -13.21
N TYR A 30 -5.50 7.37 -11.96
CA TYR A 30 -4.11 7.20 -11.56
C TYR A 30 -3.57 5.79 -11.80
N VAL A 31 -4.38 4.77 -11.50
CA VAL A 31 -4.02 3.37 -11.74
C VAL A 31 -3.97 3.05 -13.23
N GLU A 32 -4.89 3.61 -14.03
CA GLU A 32 -4.95 3.43 -15.48
C GLU A 32 -3.75 4.06 -16.19
N ASP A 33 -3.30 5.24 -15.75
CA ASP A 33 -2.09 5.90 -16.26
C ASP A 33 -0.80 5.15 -15.89
N GLY A 34 -0.85 4.38 -14.80
CA GLY A 34 0.27 3.60 -14.27
C GLY A 34 1.15 4.42 -13.33
N LEU A 35 1.62 3.76 -12.26
CA LEU A 35 2.45 4.37 -11.23
C LEU A 35 3.91 4.44 -11.70
N ASP A 36 4.48 5.63 -11.80
CA ASP A 36 5.91 5.77 -12.11
C ASP A 36 6.81 5.20 -11.00
N TYR A 37 7.91 4.56 -11.39
CA TYR A 37 8.83 3.96 -10.42
C TYR A 37 9.40 4.99 -9.44
N LYS A 38 9.72 6.20 -9.91
CA LYS A 38 10.14 7.32 -9.05
C LYS A 38 9.09 7.72 -8.04
N GLU A 39 7.82 7.74 -8.43
CA GLU A 39 6.73 8.03 -7.49
C GLU A 39 6.66 6.93 -6.45
N PHE A 40 6.61 5.67 -6.88
CA PHE A 40 6.68 4.51 -6.00
C PHE A 40 7.86 4.58 -5.00
N ASP A 41 9.07 4.88 -5.47
CA ASP A 41 10.27 4.94 -4.61
C ASP A 41 10.15 6.08 -3.59
N ASN A 42 9.64 7.25 -4.00
CA ASN A 42 9.39 8.38 -3.10
C ASN A 42 8.36 8.06 -2.01
N PHE A 43 7.29 7.34 -2.37
CA PHE A 43 6.23 6.95 -1.44
C PHE A 43 6.68 5.88 -0.45
N THR A 44 7.49 4.94 -0.92
CA THR A 44 7.87 3.75 -0.16
C THR A 44 9.19 3.89 0.56
N LYS A 45 9.94 5.00 0.38
CA LYS A 45 11.24 5.24 1.01
C LYS A 45 11.25 5.09 2.54
N ASP A 46 10.14 5.47 3.19
CA ASP A 46 9.99 5.43 4.65
C ASP A 46 9.24 4.16 5.12
N SER A 47 8.89 3.28 4.18
CA SER A 47 8.28 1.99 4.45
C SER A 47 9.34 0.97 4.88
N PRO A 48 9.02 0.04 5.81
CA PRO A 48 9.93 -1.03 6.21
C PRO A 48 10.05 -2.15 5.17
N PHE A 49 9.38 -2.06 4.01
CA PHE A 49 9.37 -3.10 2.99
C PHE A 49 10.58 -3.02 2.05
N THR A 50 11.19 -4.16 1.79
CA THR A 50 12.29 -4.31 0.84
C THR A 50 11.78 -4.46 -0.60
N GLN A 51 12.67 -4.34 -1.58
CA GLN A 51 12.32 -4.65 -2.99
C GLN A 51 11.88 -6.11 -3.17
N SER A 52 12.37 -7.03 -2.32
CA SER A 52 11.94 -8.43 -2.37
C SER A 52 10.52 -8.61 -1.84
N ASP A 53 10.16 -7.85 -0.79
CA ASP A 53 8.80 -7.84 -0.27
C ASP A 53 7.83 -7.32 -1.33
N TRP A 54 8.16 -6.18 -1.96
CA TRP A 54 7.36 -5.63 -3.06
C TRP A 54 7.25 -6.58 -4.26
N ALA A 55 8.33 -7.24 -4.67
CA ALA A 55 8.25 -8.27 -5.71
C ALA A 55 7.27 -9.39 -5.32
N SER A 56 7.31 -9.84 -4.06
CA SER A 56 6.38 -10.85 -3.53
C SER A 56 4.93 -10.36 -3.48
N PHE A 57 4.69 -9.12 -3.04
CA PHE A 57 3.35 -8.54 -2.96
C PHE A 57 2.71 -8.37 -4.34
N LEU A 58 3.53 -8.00 -5.33
CA LEU A 58 3.10 -7.86 -6.72
C LEU A 58 3.08 -9.19 -7.49
N GLN A 59 3.50 -10.29 -6.85
CA GLN A 59 3.60 -11.61 -7.46
C GLN A 59 4.45 -11.63 -8.74
N ILE A 60 5.51 -10.82 -8.78
CA ILE A 60 6.49 -10.79 -9.87
C ILE A 60 7.86 -11.24 -9.38
N SER A 61 8.70 -11.67 -10.31
CA SER A 61 10.09 -11.98 -9.95
C SER A 61 10.84 -10.72 -9.50
N THR A 62 11.78 -10.86 -8.57
CA THR A 62 12.71 -9.78 -8.18
C THR A 62 13.43 -9.19 -9.39
N ARG A 63 13.76 -10.01 -10.40
CA ARG A 63 14.35 -9.55 -11.66
C ARG A 63 13.40 -8.61 -12.42
N THR A 64 12.12 -8.94 -12.48
CA THR A 64 11.10 -8.09 -13.11
C THR A 64 10.98 -6.77 -12.35
N PHE A 65 10.92 -6.82 -11.02
CA PHE A 65 10.87 -5.63 -10.17
C PHE A 65 12.09 -4.72 -10.39
N GLN A 66 13.29 -5.30 -10.36
CA GLN A 66 14.55 -4.60 -10.64
C GLN A 66 14.59 -3.97 -12.04
N ARG A 67 13.91 -4.57 -13.02
CA ARG A 67 13.78 -3.98 -14.36
C ARG A 67 12.96 -2.69 -14.33
N TYR A 68 11.86 -2.62 -13.56
CA TYR A 68 11.14 -1.34 -13.39
C TYR A 68 12.05 -0.26 -12.84
N LYS A 69 12.81 -0.61 -11.79
CA LYS A 69 13.79 0.30 -11.19
C LYS A 69 14.83 0.79 -12.18
N LYS A 70 15.44 -0.15 -12.92
CA LYS A 70 16.55 0.15 -13.84
C LYS A 70 16.11 0.99 -15.03
N GLU A 71 14.94 0.69 -15.57
CA GLU A 71 14.38 1.37 -16.75
C GLU A 71 13.60 2.63 -16.37
N ASP A 72 13.42 2.90 -15.07
CA ASP A 72 12.59 3.99 -14.56
C ASP A 72 11.19 4.01 -15.20
N ARG A 73 10.63 2.81 -15.38
CA ARG A 73 9.39 2.59 -16.12
C ARG A 73 8.20 2.57 -15.18
N SER A 74 7.04 3.01 -15.65
CA SER A 74 5.80 2.92 -14.89
C SER A 74 5.35 1.47 -14.73
N PHE A 75 4.74 1.18 -13.59
CA PHE A 75 4.07 -0.08 -13.31
C PHE A 75 2.80 -0.19 -14.16
N GLU A 76 2.55 -1.36 -14.74
CA GLU A 76 1.30 -1.65 -15.44
C GLU A 76 0.13 -1.54 -14.45
N PRO A 77 -1.10 -1.21 -14.92
CA PRO A 77 -2.23 -0.88 -14.05
C PRO A 77 -2.50 -1.89 -12.93
N ILE A 78 -2.40 -3.20 -13.22
CA ILE A 78 -2.62 -4.24 -12.21
C ILE A 78 -1.63 -4.16 -11.03
N TYR A 79 -0.38 -3.78 -11.28
CA TYR A 79 0.62 -3.60 -10.23
C TYR A 79 0.44 -2.26 -9.53
N SER A 80 0.11 -1.21 -10.28
CA SER A 80 -0.21 0.12 -9.74
C SER A 80 -1.38 0.05 -8.75
N GLU A 81 -2.45 -0.68 -9.10
CA GLU A 81 -3.60 -0.91 -8.22
C GLU A 81 -3.18 -1.62 -6.93
N ARG A 82 -2.41 -2.70 -7.04
CA ARG A 82 -1.93 -3.45 -5.88
C ARG A 82 -1.03 -2.61 -4.99
N ILE A 83 -0.13 -1.83 -5.57
CA ILE A 83 0.74 -0.91 -4.82
C ILE A 83 -0.11 0.09 -4.04
N LEU A 84 -1.07 0.72 -4.71
CA LEU A 84 -1.95 1.70 -4.09
C LEU A 84 -2.74 1.07 -2.93
N GLN A 85 -3.32 -0.12 -3.13
CA GLN A 85 -4.02 -0.86 -2.08
C GLN A 85 -3.13 -1.16 -0.86
N ILE A 86 -1.88 -1.57 -1.08
CA ILE A 86 -0.92 -1.84 0.02
C ILE A 86 -0.54 -0.54 0.74
N MET A 87 -0.36 0.56 0.00
CA MET A 87 -0.08 1.87 0.60
C MET A 87 -1.24 2.34 1.46
N ILE A 88 -2.48 2.10 1.04
CA ILE A 88 -3.69 2.35 1.82
C ILE A 88 -3.68 1.59 3.15
N ILE A 89 -3.36 0.29 3.11
CA ILE A 89 -3.21 -0.52 4.34
C ILE A 89 -2.07 0.00 5.21
N TYR A 90 -0.93 0.38 4.62
CA TYR A 90 0.21 0.88 5.37
C TYR A 90 -0.14 2.16 6.12
N LEU A 91 -0.76 3.13 5.45
CA LEU A 91 -1.08 4.42 6.06
C LEU A 91 -2.19 4.28 7.11
N LYS A 92 -3.24 3.49 6.85
CA LYS A 92 -4.26 3.17 7.86
C LYS A 92 -3.65 2.44 9.05
N GLY A 93 -2.77 1.49 8.80
CA GLY A 93 -2.06 0.76 9.85
C GLY A 93 -1.21 1.67 10.73
N VAL A 94 -0.43 2.57 10.13
CA VAL A 94 0.37 3.55 10.88
C VAL A 94 -0.52 4.46 11.73
N GLU A 95 -1.66 4.89 11.20
CA GLU A 95 -2.67 5.67 11.95
C GLU A 95 -3.19 4.89 13.16
N VAL A 96 -3.70 3.67 12.95
CA VAL A 96 -4.30 2.82 14.00
C VAL A 96 -3.31 2.47 15.10
N PHE A 97 -2.06 2.18 14.73
CA PHE A 97 -1.01 1.80 15.69
C PHE A 97 -0.19 3.00 16.21
N GLY A 98 -0.42 4.20 15.69
CA GLY A 98 0.25 5.45 16.06
C GLY A 98 1.71 5.60 15.58
N ASN A 99 2.35 4.54 15.09
CA ASN A 99 3.66 4.62 14.42
C ASN A 99 3.97 3.40 13.53
N ASN A 100 4.93 3.59 12.63
CA ASN A 100 5.42 2.57 11.69
C ASN A 100 5.98 1.32 12.36
N LYS A 101 6.72 1.44 13.47
CA LYS A 101 7.36 0.32 14.14
C LYS A 101 6.34 -0.63 14.77
N LEU A 102 5.30 -0.10 15.41
CA LEU A 102 4.23 -0.90 16.00
C LEU A 102 3.40 -1.59 14.92
N PHE A 103 3.02 -0.87 13.86
CA PHE A 103 2.32 -1.47 12.73
C PHE A 103 3.13 -2.58 12.06
N TYR A 104 4.42 -2.36 11.81
CA TYR A 104 5.29 -3.38 11.23
C TYR A 104 5.47 -4.61 12.13
N THR A 105 5.50 -4.40 13.45
CA THR A 105 5.52 -5.49 14.42
C THR A 105 4.25 -6.33 14.30
N TRP A 106 3.09 -5.69 14.22
CA TRP A 106 1.81 -6.36 14.01
C TRP A 106 1.79 -7.14 12.70
N LEU A 107 2.25 -6.52 11.59
CA LEU A 107 2.33 -7.18 10.28
C LEU A 107 3.10 -8.52 10.31
N ASN A 108 4.10 -8.62 11.19
CA ASN A 108 4.97 -9.78 11.31
C ASN A 108 4.62 -10.72 12.48
N SER A 109 3.58 -10.40 13.25
CA SER A 109 3.08 -11.21 14.36
C SER A 109 1.98 -12.15 13.90
N GLU A 110 1.90 -13.34 14.49
CA GLU A 110 0.75 -14.22 14.26
C GLU A 110 -0.51 -13.58 14.83
N SER A 111 -1.58 -13.54 14.04
CA SER A 111 -2.89 -13.03 14.49
C SER A 111 -3.89 -14.18 14.56
N ILE A 112 -4.48 -14.38 15.74
CA ILE A 112 -5.56 -15.37 15.96
C ILE A 112 -6.78 -15.03 15.10
N ALA A 113 -7.13 -13.75 15.01
CA ALA A 113 -8.23 -13.27 14.16
C ALA A 113 -7.99 -13.53 12.67
N LEU A 114 -6.72 -13.65 12.25
CA LEU A 114 -6.33 -14.01 10.89
C LEU A 114 -5.94 -15.50 10.74
N GLY A 115 -6.45 -16.37 11.62
CA GLY A 115 -6.25 -17.82 11.55
C GLY A 115 -4.81 -18.26 11.89
N GLY A 116 -4.14 -17.54 12.77
CA GLY A 116 -2.75 -17.81 13.18
C GLY A 116 -1.70 -17.41 12.14
N LYS A 117 -2.10 -16.70 11.08
CA LYS A 117 -1.18 -16.24 10.04
C LYS A 117 -0.70 -14.81 10.32
N LYS A 118 0.45 -14.48 9.74
CA LYS A 118 1.00 -13.13 9.78
C LYS A 118 0.23 -12.21 8.83
N PRO A 119 -0.21 -11.01 9.25
CA PRO A 119 -0.92 -10.08 8.37
C PRO A 119 -0.18 -9.79 7.06
N ILE A 120 1.16 -9.67 7.09
CA ILE A 120 1.97 -9.39 5.88
C ILE A 120 1.78 -10.43 4.76
N SER A 121 1.42 -11.68 5.10
CA SER A 121 1.21 -12.75 4.12
C SER A 121 -0.04 -12.55 3.25
N PHE A 122 -0.92 -11.63 3.63
CA PHE A 122 -2.18 -11.34 2.92
C PHE A 122 -2.05 -10.19 1.91
N LEU A 123 -0.94 -9.44 1.92
CA LEU A 123 -0.73 -8.27 1.06
C LEU A 123 -0.62 -8.59 -0.44
N SER A 124 -0.43 -9.85 -0.81
CA SER A 124 -0.32 -10.26 -2.22
C SER A 124 -1.67 -10.50 -2.91
N SER A 125 -2.80 -10.43 -2.18
CA SER A 125 -4.13 -10.75 -2.69
C SER A 125 -5.15 -9.68 -2.32
N THR A 126 -6.08 -9.37 -3.21
CA THR A 126 -7.13 -8.36 -2.96
C THR A 126 -8.04 -8.79 -1.82
N PHE A 127 -8.38 -10.08 -1.74
CA PHE A 127 -9.14 -10.62 -0.61
C PHE A 127 -8.37 -10.48 0.71
N GLY A 128 -7.06 -10.73 0.66
CA GLY A 128 -6.20 -10.57 1.82
C GLY A 128 -6.11 -9.13 2.29
N ILE A 129 -5.92 -8.18 1.37
CA ILE A 129 -5.91 -6.75 1.67
C ILE A 129 -7.23 -6.29 2.29
N ASN A 130 -8.37 -6.70 1.73
CA ASN A 130 -9.68 -6.36 2.30
C ASN A 130 -9.83 -6.92 3.71
N MET A 131 -9.41 -8.17 3.93
CA MET A 131 -9.40 -8.78 5.27
C MET A 131 -8.53 -7.99 6.26
N LEU A 132 -7.37 -7.48 5.83
CA LEU A 132 -6.52 -6.61 6.65
C LEU A 132 -7.20 -5.27 6.95
N SER A 133 -7.87 -4.68 5.96
CA SER A 133 -8.63 -3.44 6.15
C SER A 133 -9.70 -3.61 7.22
N ASP A 134 -10.49 -4.69 7.16
CA ASP A 134 -11.54 -4.98 8.15
C ASP A 134 -10.96 -5.21 9.54
N GLU A 135 -9.82 -5.90 9.64
CA GLU A 135 -9.12 -6.13 10.91
C GLU A 135 -8.57 -4.82 11.49
N LEU A 136 -8.01 -3.93 10.67
CA LEU A 136 -7.56 -2.62 11.14
C LEU A 136 -8.71 -1.77 11.67
N ILE A 137 -9.88 -1.80 11.04
CA ILE A 137 -11.09 -1.13 11.53
C ILE A 137 -11.54 -1.70 12.87
N ARG A 138 -11.52 -3.04 13.04
CA ARG A 138 -11.83 -3.66 14.33
C ARG A 138 -10.88 -3.22 15.44
N ILE A 139 -9.57 -3.23 15.17
CA ILE A 139 -8.55 -2.78 16.11
C ILE A 139 -8.74 -1.31 16.48
N GLU A 140 -9.02 -0.44 15.50
CA GLU A 140 -9.30 0.99 15.73
C GLU A 140 -10.48 1.21 16.70
N HIS A 141 -11.53 0.40 16.59
CA HIS A 141 -12.70 0.46 17.46
C HIS A 141 -12.56 -0.35 18.77
N GLY A 142 -11.40 -0.97 19.02
CA GLY A 142 -11.15 -1.78 20.22
C GLY A 142 -11.92 -3.10 20.24
N VAL A 143 -12.29 -3.63 19.08
CA VAL A 143 -12.95 -4.93 18.92
C VAL A 143 -11.89 -5.97 18.59
N LEU A 144 -11.69 -6.95 19.48
CA LEU A 144 -10.75 -8.07 19.33
C LEU A 144 -11.48 -9.41 19.48
#